data_AF-A0A699RZD9-F1
#
_entry.id   AF-A0A699RZD9-F1
#
_cell.length_a   1.000
_cell.length_b   1.000
_cell.length_c   1.000
_cell.angle_alpha   90.00
_cell.angle_beta   90.00
_cell.angle_gamma   90.00
#
_symmetry.space_group_name_H-M   'P 1'
#
loop_
_entity.id
_entity.type
_entity.pdbx_description
1 polymer ?
#
loop_
_entity_poly.entity_id
_entity_poly.type
_entity_poly.pdbx_seq_one_letter_code
_entity_poly.pdbx_strand_id
1 'polypeptide(L)'
;MDLRWQMAMLTMRARRFLQKTCRNLGDNSVTSMGFDMSKVECYNCHRKGHFARECRSPKDSRRSGATEPQRRNAVVENSTSNALVS
;
A
#
# COMPACT_ATOMS: atom_id res chain seq x y z
N MET A 1 -37.73 8.07 5.70
CA MET A 1 -36.79 7.30 4.83
C MET A 1 -36.43 6.02 5.55
N ASP A 2 -36.58 4.85 4.92
CA ASP A 2 -36.31 3.54 5.54
C ASP A 2 -34.78 3.27 5.56
N LEU A 3 -34.26 2.99 6.75
CA LEU A 3 -32.85 2.65 6.98
C LEU A 3 -32.41 1.43 6.15
N ARG A 4 -33.31 0.46 5.93
CA ARG A 4 -33.02 -0.71 5.09
C ARG A 4 -32.72 -0.32 3.66
N TRP A 5 -33.42 0.69 3.14
CA TRP A 5 -33.24 1.18 1.77
C TRP A 5 -31.92 1.94 1.62
N GLN A 6 -31.55 2.74 2.64
CA GLN A 6 -30.26 3.43 2.66
C GLN A 6 -29.08 2.46 2.70
N MET A 7 -29.15 1.41 3.53
CA MET A 7 -28.12 0.36 3.60
C MET A 7 -28.01 -0.44 2.29
N ALA A 8 -29.14 -0.75 1.65
CA ALA A 8 -29.14 -1.42 0.35
C ALA A 8 -28.40 -0.59 -0.72
N MET A 9 -28.69 0.71 -0.80
CA MET A 9 -28.02 1.61 -1.75
C MET A 9 -26.53 1.77 -1.47
N LEU A 10 -26.14 1.91 -0.20
CA LEU A 10 -24.74 2.00 0.20
C LEU A 10 -23.98 0.74 -0.24
N THR A 11 -24.56 -0.44 0.00
CA THR A 11 -23.98 -1.72 -0.38
C THR A 11 -23.87 -1.87 -1.91
N MET A 12 -24.86 -1.41 -2.67
CA MET A 12 -24.80 -1.42 -4.14
C MET A 12 -23.71 -0.49 -4.69
N ARG A 13 -23.53 0.71 -4.09
CA ARG A 13 -22.44 1.63 -4.46
C ARG A 13 -21.06 1.04 -4.16
N ALA A 14 -20.89 0.46 -2.97
CA ALA A 14 -19.65 -0.19 -2.58
C ALA A 14 -19.28 -1.35 -3.51
N ARG A 15 -20.25 -2.22 -3.85
CA ARG A 15 -20.04 -3.34 -4.79
C ARG A 15 -19.64 -2.85 -6.18
N ARG A 16 -20.31 -1.83 -6.72
CA ARG A 16 -19.97 -1.24 -8.04
C ARG A 16 -18.57 -0.63 -8.06
N PHE A 17 -18.16 0.02 -6.97
CA PHE A 17 -16.81 0.57 -6.83
C PHE A 17 -15.75 -0.54 -6.83
N LEU A 18 -16.01 -1.63 -6.10
CA LEU A 18 -15.10 -2.78 -6.03
C LEU A 18 -14.94 -3.47 -7.39
N GLN A 19 -16.06 -3.70 -8.10
CA GLN A 19 -16.06 -4.29 -9.45
C GLN A 19 -15.30 -3.42 -10.46
N LYS A 20 -15.46 -2.10 -10.41
CA LYS A 20 -14.75 -1.17 -11.33
C LYS A 20 -13.25 -1.08 -11.07
N THR A 21 -12.83 -1.27 -9.83
CA THR A 21 -11.42 -1.11 -9.45
C THR A 21 -10.66 -2.44 -9.46
N CYS A 22 -11.33 -3.58 -9.69
CA CYS A 22 -10.76 -4.93 -9.62
C CYS A 22 -9.92 -5.17 -8.35
N ARG A 23 -10.26 -4.51 -7.23
CA ARG A 23 -9.59 -4.70 -5.94
C ARG A 23 -10.37 -5.72 -5.13
N ASN A 24 -10.30 -7.00 -5.50
CA ASN A 24 -10.81 -8.05 -4.61
C ASN A 24 -9.97 -8.01 -3.32
N LEU A 25 -10.52 -7.38 -2.29
CA LEU A 25 -9.90 -7.23 -0.96
C LEU A 25 -10.17 -8.47 -0.08
N GLY A 26 -10.70 -9.55 -0.67
CA GLY A 26 -11.23 -10.71 0.06
C GLY A 26 -10.18 -11.79 0.36
N ASP A 27 -9.05 -11.72 -0.32
CA ASP A 27 -7.97 -12.68 -0.25
C ASP A 27 -6.80 -12.01 0.46
N ASN A 28 -6.59 -12.39 1.72
CA ASN A 28 -5.51 -11.94 2.60
C ASN A 28 -4.13 -12.47 2.14
N SER A 29 -3.86 -12.43 0.83
CA SER A 29 -2.52 -12.53 0.30
C SER A 29 -1.98 -11.12 0.24
N VAL A 30 -0.86 -10.87 0.92
CA VAL A 30 -0.10 -9.61 0.89
C VAL A 30 0.35 -9.22 -0.54
N THR A 31 -0.07 -9.95 -1.58
CA THR A 31 0.58 -9.92 -2.88
C THR A 31 -0.28 -10.32 -4.07
N SER A 32 -1.43 -9.69 -4.24
CA SER A 32 -2.02 -9.61 -5.57
C SER A 32 -2.80 -8.32 -5.79
N MET A 33 -2.09 -7.19 -5.85
CA MET A 33 -2.52 -6.08 -6.71
C MET A 33 -2.25 -6.43 -8.19
N GLY A 34 -2.60 -7.64 -8.65
CA GLY A 34 -2.40 -8.09 -10.02
C GLY A 34 -0.93 -8.22 -10.48
N PHE A 35 0.04 -8.15 -9.56
CA PHE A 35 1.45 -8.33 -9.87
C PHE A 35 1.88 -9.77 -9.65
N ASP A 36 2.49 -10.37 -10.67
CA ASP A 36 3.14 -11.67 -10.58
C ASP A 36 4.45 -11.54 -9.78
N MET A 37 4.41 -11.91 -8.48
CA MET A 37 5.58 -11.87 -7.59
C MET A 37 6.79 -12.63 -8.16
N SER A 38 6.55 -13.72 -8.90
CA SER A 38 7.63 -14.53 -9.48
C SER A 38 8.45 -13.75 -10.51
N LYS A 39 7.88 -12.68 -11.07
CA LYS A 39 8.55 -11.75 -12.00
C LYS A 39 9.10 -10.50 -11.32
N VAL A 40 8.70 -10.21 -10.08
CA VAL A 40 9.21 -9.05 -9.33
C VAL A 40 10.64 -9.34 -8.91
N GLU A 41 11.60 -8.55 -9.41
CA GLU A 41 13.01 -8.60 -9.03
C GLU A 41 13.36 -7.47 -8.04
N CYS A 42 14.04 -7.83 -6.95
CA CYS A 42 14.52 -6.87 -5.98
C CYS A 42 15.72 -6.08 -6.52
N TYR A 43 15.59 -4.76 -6.64
CA TYR A 43 16.70 -3.87 -7.04
C TYR A 43 17.91 -3.87 -6.10
N ASN A 44 17.76 -4.37 -4.88
CA ASN A 44 18.86 -4.41 -3.91
C ASN A 44 19.69 -5.69 -4.06
N CYS A 45 19.06 -6.87 -3.98
CA CYS A 45 19.77 -8.15 -3.96
C CYS A 45 19.61 -8.97 -5.25
N HIS A 46 18.88 -8.45 -6.24
CA HIS A 46 18.63 -9.08 -7.54
C HIS A 46 17.97 -10.47 -7.44
N ARG A 47 17.28 -10.76 -6.34
CA ARG A 47 16.46 -11.96 -6.18
C ARG A 47 15.01 -11.65 -6.47
N LYS A 48 14.32 -12.61 -7.09
CA LYS A 48 12.90 -12.50 -7.41
C LYS A 48 12.02 -12.73 -6.17
N GLY A 49 10.75 -12.36 -6.27
CA GLY A 49 9.74 -12.64 -5.25
C GLY A 49 9.51 -11.53 -4.23
N HIS A 50 10.22 -10.41 -4.28
CA HIS A 50 9.99 -9.28 -3.35
C HIS A 50 10.46 -7.94 -3.92
N PHE A 51 9.88 -6.86 -3.42
CA PHE A 51 10.33 -5.50 -3.74
C PHE A 51 11.55 -5.11 -2.92
N ALA A 52 12.34 -4.14 -3.41
CA ALA A 52 13.52 -3.64 -2.70
C ALA A 52 13.21 -3.11 -1.28
N ARG A 53 11.97 -2.66 -1.02
CA ARG A 53 11.52 -2.20 0.30
C ARG A 53 11.40 -3.32 1.33
N GLU A 54 11.21 -4.56 0.90
CA GLU A 54 11.06 -5.76 1.75
C GLU A 54 12.38 -6.52 1.92
N CYS A 55 13.44 -6.07 1.23
CA CYS A 55 14.72 -6.77 1.22
C CYS A 55 15.40 -6.70 2.59
N ARG A 56 15.68 -7.87 3.18
CA ARG A 56 16.46 -8.00 4.43
C ARG A 56 17.96 -8.07 4.22
N SER A 57 18.42 -8.22 2.97
CA SER A 57 19.85 -8.28 2.66
C SER A 57 20.48 -6.89 2.83
N PRO A 58 21.75 -6.81 3.28
CA PRO A 58 22.53 -5.58 3.22
C PRO A 58 22.52 -4.98 1.82
N LYS A 59 22.69 -3.66 1.72
CA LYS A 59 22.68 -2.96 0.43
C LYS A 59 23.82 -3.50 -0.45
N ASP A 60 23.52 -3.93 -1.67
CA ASP A 60 24.56 -4.47 -2.57
C ASP A 60 25.56 -3.35 -2.91
N SER A 61 26.76 -3.45 -2.35
CA SER A 61 27.82 -2.44 -2.46
C SER A 61 28.41 -2.36 -3.87
N ARG A 62 28.12 -3.33 -4.76
CA ARG A 62 28.72 -3.42 -6.11
C ARG A 62 28.26 -2.35 -7.10
N ARG A 63 27.21 -1.58 -6.77
CA ARG A 63 26.70 -0.45 -7.58
C ARG A 63 26.57 0.84 -6.80
N SER A 64 27.41 1.05 -5.78
CA SER A 64 27.46 2.30 -5.03
C SER A 64 28.05 3.44 -5.89
N GLY A 65 27.25 3.92 -6.84
CA GLY A 65 27.53 5.05 -7.69
C GLY A 65 26.20 5.68 -8.09
N ALA A 66 25.90 6.83 -7.50
CA ALA A 66 24.74 7.68 -7.69
C ALA A 66 23.45 7.34 -6.89
N THR A 67 23.18 8.27 -5.97
CA THR A 67 21.88 8.62 -5.39
C THR A 67 21.37 7.70 -4.29
N GLU A 68 21.86 7.94 -3.07
CA GLU A 68 21.04 7.87 -1.86
C GLU A 68 19.76 8.70 -2.08
N PRO A 69 18.56 8.11 -2.21
CA PRO A 69 17.33 8.86 -2.02
C PRO A 69 17.22 8.99 -0.50
N GLN A 70 17.67 10.12 0.03
CA GLN A 70 17.49 10.51 1.42
C GLN A 70 16.05 10.20 1.81
N ARG A 71 15.87 9.13 2.62
CA ARG A 71 14.58 8.74 3.17
C ARG A 71 14.06 9.93 3.97
N ARG A 72 13.20 10.74 3.37
CA ARG A 72 12.31 11.63 4.11
C ARG A 72 11.26 10.73 4.76
N ASN A 73 11.61 10.16 5.91
CA ASN A 73 10.57 9.92 6.90
C ASN A 73 10.12 11.31 7.33
N ALA A 74 9.05 11.82 6.72
CA ALA A 74 8.32 12.90 7.37
C ALA A 74 7.81 12.30 8.68
N VAL A 75 8.42 12.70 9.78
CA VAL A 75 7.84 12.52 11.11
C VAL A 75 6.51 13.25 11.02
N VAL A 76 5.41 12.49 10.94
CA VAL A 76 4.09 13.05 11.15
C VAL A 76 4.04 13.31 12.65
N GLU A 77 4.39 14.54 13.04
CA GLU A 77 4.08 15.02 14.37
C GLU A 77 2.56 15.15 14.41
N ASN A 78 1.89 14.15 14.97
CA ASN A 78 0.53 14.32 15.47
C ASN A 78 0.62 15.16 16.74
N SER A 79 0.95 16.44 16.56
CA SER A 79 0.90 17.45 17.61
C SER A 79 -0.56 17.76 17.89
N THR A 80 -1.02 17.15 18.99
CA THR A 80 -2.18 17.49 19.82
C THR A 80 -2.76 18.86 19.49
N SER A 81 -3.92 18.89 18.84
CA SER A 81 -4.76 20.09 18.73
C SER A 81 -6.13 19.80 19.34
N ASN A 82 -6.14 19.57 20.66
CA ASN A 82 -7.33 19.76 21.47
C ASN A 82 -7.22 21.15 22.09
N ALA A 83 -7.74 22.16 21.41
CA ALA A 83 -7.94 23.49 21.96
C ALA A 83 -9.19 24.12 21.32
N LEU A 84 -10.27 24.14 22.11
CA LEU A 84 -11.27 25.20 22.18
C LEU A 84 -12.10 25.52 20.92
N VAL A 85 -13.32 25.00 20.88
CA VAL A 85 -14.49 25.77 20.43
C VAL A 85 -15.56 25.64 21.52
N SER A 86 -16.01 26.80 21.99
CA SER A 86 -17.06 27.01 22.99
C SER A 86 -18.44 26.54 22.54
#